data_AF-A0A1V4HA64-F1
#
_entry.id   AF-A0A1V4HA64-F1
#
_cell.length_a   1.000
_cell.length_b   1.000
_cell.length_c   1.000
_cell.angle_alpha   90.00
_cell.angle_beta   90.00
_cell.angle_gamma   90.00
#
_symmetry.space_group_name_H-M   'P 1'
#
loop_
_entity.id
_entity.type
_entity.pdbx_description
1 polymer ?
#
loop_
_entity_poly.entity_id
_entity_poly.type
_entity_poly.pdbx_seq_one_letter_code
_entity_poly.pdbx_strand_id
1 'polypeptide(L)' 'MISKGIPSNRYSLIGLEVDDATSAQLLEIARRHCKLALEHGRAMTTVIRRREVIEEIQSLRLARQNLIQQLKSMLTY' A
#
# COMPACT_ATOMS: atom_id res chain seq x y z
N MET A 1 22.87 6.44 15.38
CA MET A 1 22.12 5.94 14.20
C MET A 1 20.68 6.42 14.35
N ILE A 2 20.23 7.34 13.49
CA ILE A 2 18.90 7.93 13.61
C ILE A 2 17.90 6.93 13.03
N SER A 3 17.18 6.22 13.90
CA SER A 3 15.98 5.49 13.52
C SER A 3 14.94 6.50 13.04
N LYS A 4 14.93 6.80 11.74
CA LYS A 4 13.82 7.52 11.10
C LYS A 4 12.57 6.67 11.34
N GLY A 5 11.77 7.08 12.34
CA GLY A 5 10.50 6.44 12.64
C GLY A 5 9.68 6.35 11.38
N ILE A 6 9.29 5.13 10.99
CA ILE A 6 8.32 4.92 9.93
C ILE A 6 7.07 5.69 10.39
N PRO A 7 6.59 6.72 9.67
CA PRO A 7 5.39 7.42 10.07
C PRO A 7 4.28 6.38 10.24
N SER A 8 3.71 6.30 11.44
CA SER A 8 2.62 5.39 11.78
C SER A 8 1.42 5.73 10.90
N ASN A 9 1.36 5.09 9.74
CA ASN A 9 0.40 5.38 8.70
C ASN A 9 -0.93 4.70 8.98
N ARG A 10 -1.51 4.97 10.15
CA ARG A 10 -2.80 4.46 10.60
C ARG A 10 -3.90 5.32 9.98
N TYR A 11 -4.15 5.14 8.68
CA TYR A 11 -5.37 5.65 8.09
C TYR A 11 -6.52 4.71 8.45
N SER A 12 -7.44 5.22 9.27
CA SER A 12 -8.72 4.57 9.48
C SER A 12 -9.61 4.81 8.25
N LEU A 13 -10.21 3.72 7.75
CA LEU A 13 -11.30 3.76 6.77
C LEU A 13 -12.66 3.54 7.44
N ILE A 14 -12.70 3.47 8.78
CA ILE A 14 -13.95 3.29 9.54
C ILE A 14 -14.85 4.50 9.27
N GLY A 15 -16.09 4.22 8.86
CA GLY A 15 -17.09 5.24 8.57
C GLY A 15 -16.98 5.90 7.18
N LEU A 16 -16.07 5.43 6.31
CA LEU A 16 -16.06 5.82 4.91
C LEU A 16 -16.96 4.89 4.10
N GLU A 17 -17.93 5.46 3.39
CA GLU A 17 -18.59 4.74 2.29
C GLU A 17 -17.63 4.66 1.11
N VAL A 18 -17.46 3.46 0.56
CA VAL A 18 -16.53 3.18 -0.53
C VAL A 18 -17.30 2.42 -1.60
N ASP A 19 -17.31 2.95 -2.83
CA ASP A 19 -17.99 2.29 -3.94
C ASP A 19 -17.28 0.97 -4.35
N ASP A 20 -17.98 0.16 -5.14
CA ASP A 20 -17.46 -1.15 -5.56
C ASP A 20 -16.16 -1.04 -6.39
N ALA A 21 -16.06 0.01 -7.20
CA ALA A 21 -14.89 0.25 -8.03
C ALA A 21 -13.65 0.53 -7.18
N THR A 22 -13.78 1.40 -6.19
CA THR A 22 -12.70 1.77 -5.25
C THR A 22 -12.36 0.60 -4.34
N SER A 23 -13.36 -0.16 -3.89
CA SER A 23 -13.16 -1.39 -3.13
C SER A 23 -12.34 -2.42 -3.94
N ALA A 24 -12.64 -2.60 -5.22
CA ALA A 24 -11.90 -3.47 -6.12
C ALA A 24 -10.44 -3.00 -6.30
N GLN A 25 -10.20 -1.69 -6.43
CA GLN A 25 -8.85 -1.13 -6.54
C GLN A 25 -8.03 -1.33 -5.26
N LEU A 26 -8.61 -1.08 -4.08
CA LEU A 26 -7.97 -1.33 -2.79
C LEU A 26 -7.58 -2.81 -2.63
N LEU A 27 -8.49 -3.70 -3.01
CA LEU A 27 -8.27 -5.14 -2.95
C LEU A 27 -7.14 -5.58 -3.89
N GLU A 28 -7.08 -5.02 -5.09
CA GLU A 28 -6.02 -5.32 -6.05
C GLU A 28 -4.64 -4.85 -5.54
N ILE A 29 -4.57 -3.64 -4.96
CA ILE A 29 -3.35 -3.14 -4.32
C ILE A 29 -2.92 -4.09 -3.18
N ALA A 30 -3.86 -4.51 -2.33
CA ALA A 30 -3.58 -5.42 -1.22
C ALA A 30 -3.05 -6.77 -1.70
N ARG A 31 -3.68 -7.38 -2.72
CA ARG A 31 -3.25 -8.66 -3.32
C ARG A 31 -1.82 -8.56 -3.85
N ARG A 32 -1.51 -7.52 -4.64
CA ARG A 32 -0.16 -7.31 -5.17
C ARG A 32 0.86 -7.11 -4.06
N HIS A 33 0.52 -6.33 -3.03
CA HIS A 33 1.38 -6.11 -1.88
C HIS A 33 1.72 -7.43 -1.16
N CYS A 34 0.72 -8.27 -0.88
CA CYS A 34 0.93 -9.56 -0.23
C CYS A 34 1.80 -10.49 -1.09
N LYS A 35 1.57 -10.55 -2.41
CA LYS A 35 2.37 -11.36 -3.33
C LYS A 35 3.84 -10.94 -3.29
N LEU A 36 4.11 -9.65 -3.37
CA LEU A 36 5.46 -9.08 -3.33
C LEU A 36 6.14 -9.29 -1.97
N ALA A 37 5.42 -9.15 -0.87
CA ALA A 37 5.93 -9.42 0.46
C ALA A 37 6.38 -10.89 0.62
N LEU A 38 5.57 -11.82 0.09
CA LEU A 38 5.93 -13.25 0.05
C LEU A 38 7.15 -13.49 -0.84
N GLU A 39 7.22 -12.87 -2.01
CA GLU A 39 8.38 -12.97 -2.91
C GLU A 39 9.66 -12.45 -2.25
N HIS A 40 9.62 -11.29 -1.60
CA HIS A 40 10.75 -10.71 -0.88
C HIS A 40 11.33 -11.67 0.16
N GLY A 41 10.44 -12.38 0.89
CA GLY A 41 10.81 -13.33 1.94
C GLY A 41 11.34 -14.69 1.44
N ARG A 42 11.21 -15.01 0.15
CA ARG A 42 11.71 -16.28 -0.39
C ARG A 42 13.25 -16.29 -0.44
N ALA A 43 13.84 -17.42 -0.06
CA ALA A 43 15.30 -17.59 -0.06
C ALA A 43 15.91 -17.44 -1.47
N MET A 44 15.21 -17.95 -2.49
CA MET A 44 15.62 -17.94 -3.90
C MET A 44 15.54 -16.56 -4.58
N THR A 45 14.92 -15.57 -3.95
CA THR A 45 14.83 -14.22 -4.51
C THR A 45 16.19 -13.55 -4.49
N THR A 46 16.64 -13.04 -5.64
CA THR A 46 17.97 -12.41 -5.74
C THR A 46 18.00 -11.07 -5.01
N VAL A 47 19.19 -10.60 -4.63
CA VAL A 47 19.36 -9.29 -3.96
C VAL A 47 18.84 -8.14 -4.84
N ILE A 48 19.08 -8.22 -6.15
CA ILE A 48 18.59 -7.23 -7.12
C ILE A 48 17.05 -7.24 -7.11
N ARG A 49 16.43 -8.42 -7.23
CA ARG A 49 14.97 -8.53 -7.23
C ARG A 49 14.35 -8.06 -5.92
N ARG A 50 14.99 -8.32 -4.77
CA ARG A 50 14.49 -7.80 -3.48
C ARG A 50 14.45 -6.27 -3.44
N ARG A 51 15.41 -5.58 -4.07
CA ARG A 51 15.39 -4.11 -4.17
C ARG A 51 14.23 -3.62 -5.03
N GLU A 52 14.04 -4.21 -6.21
CA GLU A 52 12.89 -3.91 -7.08
C GLU A 52 11.55 -4.14 -6.36
N VAL A 53 11.43 -5.27 -5.66
CA VAL A 53 10.23 -5.59 -4.87
C VAL A 53 9.96 -4.53 -3.78
N ILE A 54 10.99 -3.98 -3.15
CA ILE A 54 10.84 -2.89 -2.16
C ILE A 54 10.28 -1.64 -2.84
N GLU A 55 10.81 -1.27 -4.02
CA GLU A 55 10.35 -0.10 -4.80
C GLU A 55 8.90 -0.29 -5.28
N GLU A 56 8.54 -1.48 -5.74
CA GLU A 56 7.16 -1.81 -6.10
C GLU A 56 6.21 -1.72 -4.88
N ILE A 57 6.62 -2.26 -3.73
CA ILE A 57 5.86 -2.16 -2.48
C ILE A 57 5.67 -0.70 -2.06
N GLN A 58 6.69 0.15 -2.19
CA GLN A 58 6.58 1.59 -1.93
C GLN A 58 5.60 2.26 -2.88
N SER A 59 5.63 1.91 -4.17
CA SER A 59 4.70 2.42 -5.17
C SER A 59 3.24 2.03 -4.86
N LEU A 60 3.00 0.78 -4.46
CA LEU A 60 1.68 0.32 -4.00
C LEU A 60 1.20 1.04 -2.74
N ARG A 61 2.11 1.34 -1.81
CA ARG A 61 1.77 2.12 -0.60
C ARG A 61 1.37 3.54 -0.94
N LEU A 62 2.02 4.18 -1.92
CA LEU A 62 1.66 5.50 -2.42
C LEU A 62 0.32 5.49 -3.15
N ALA A 63 0.09 4.50 -4.03
CA ALA A 63 -1.20 4.34 -4.72
C ALA A 63 -2.36 4.22 -3.72
N ARG A 64 -2.20 3.41 -2.67
CA ARG A 64 -3.19 3.31 -1.59
C ARG A 64 -3.41 4.65 -0.88
N GLN A 65 -2.35 5.39 -0.58
CA GLN A 65 -2.45 6.68 0.10
C GLN A 65 -3.25 7.69 -0.72
N ASN A 66 -2.94 7.77 -2.02
CA ASN A 66 -3.64 8.67 -2.94
C ASN A 66 -5.13 8.35 -3.01
N LEU A 67 -5.48 7.06 -3.13
CA LEU A 67 -6.88 6.61 -3.18
C LEU A 67 -7.64 6.95 -1.88
N ILE A 68 -7.02 6.72 -0.71
CA ILE A 68 -7.62 7.07 0.58
C ILE A 68 -7.79 8.59 0.71
N GLN A 69 -6.83 9.38 0.22
CA GLN A 69 -6.91 10.83 0.26
C GLN A 69 -8.01 11.37 -0.66
N GLN A 70 -8.18 10.78 -1.84
CA GLN A 70 -9.28 11.08 -2.75
C GLN A 70 -10.64 10.81 -2.09
N LEU A 71 -10.82 9.64 -1.48
CA LEU A 71 -12.04 9.28 -0.75
C LEU A 71 -12.37 10.29 0.36
N LYS A 72 -11.37 10.69 1.15
CA LYS A 72 -11.57 11.69 2.21
C LYS A 72 -11.96 13.05 1.66
N SER A 73 -11.33 13.48 0.57
CA SER A 73 -11.64 14.78 -0.05
C SER A 73 -13.08 14.87 -0.57
N MET A 74 -13.62 13.75 -1.08
CA MET A 74 -14.99 13.68 -1.59
C MET A 74 -16.06 13.81 -0.49
N LEU A 75 -15.73 13.50 0.77
CA LEU A 75 -16.67 13.55 1.90
C LEU A 75 -16.66 14.88 2.68
N THR A 76 -15.79 15.82 2.31
CA THR A 76 -15.65 17.13 3.00
C THR A 76 -16.41 18.28 2.32
N TYR A 77 -17.44 18.00 1.53
CA TYR A 77 -18.29 19.00 0.89
C TYR A 77 -19.63 19.21 1.59
#